data_AF-A0A3B8ZKL3-F1
#
_entry.id   AF-A0A3B8ZKL3-F1
#
_cell.length_a   1.000
_cell.length_b   1.000
_cell.length_c   1.000
_cell.angle_alpha   90.00
_cell.angle_beta   90.00
_cell.angle_gamma   90.00
#
_symmetry.space_group_name_H-M   'P 1'
#
loop_
_entity.id
_entity.type
_entity.pdbx_description
1 polymer ?
#
loop_
_entity_poly.entity_id
_entity_poly.type
_entity_poly.pdbx_seq_one_letter_code
_entity_poly.pdbx_strand_id
1 'polypeptide(L)' 'MHFKSNGSAATVQGKIWRRGETEPTEWTLEVVDPIANPEGAAGLYARVPQGSIVSPQEPGSEIFFDNLVITPYP' A
#
# COMPACT_ATOMS: atom_id res chain seq x y z
N MET A 1 3.60 4.69 3.24
CA MET A 1 3.65 3.51 4.14
C MET A 1 5.05 3.41 4.68
N HIS A 2 5.22 2.98 5.93
CA HIS A 2 6.52 2.87 6.59
C HIS A 2 6.66 1.48 7.21
N PHE A 3 7.84 0.89 7.09
CA PHE A 3 8.19 -0.43 7.59
C PHE A 3 9.37 -0.31 8.53
N LYS A 4 9.27 -0.90 9.73
CA LYS A 4 10.37 -1.02 10.68
C LYS A 4 10.47 -2.46 11.15
N SER A 5 11.62 -3.09 10.94
CA SER A 5 11.89 -4.46 11.41
C SER A 5 12.91 -4.45 12.55
N ASN A 6 12.74 -5.37 13.50
CA ASN A 6 13.76 -5.66 14.52
C ASN A 6 14.51 -6.98 14.25
N GLY A 7 14.34 -7.57 13.06
CA GLY A 7 14.92 -8.85 12.66
C GLY A 7 14.05 -10.08 12.99
N SER A 8 12.99 -9.92 13.78
CA SER A 8 12.03 -11.00 14.10
C SER A 8 10.59 -10.60 13.79
N ALA A 9 10.22 -9.37 14.13
CA ALA A 9 8.93 -8.77 13.86
C ALA A 9 9.08 -7.44 13.12
N ALA A 10 8.05 -7.06 12.38
CA ALA A 10 7.98 -5.81 11.64
C ALA A 10 6.73 -5.02 12.01
N THR A 11 6.88 -3.72 12.24
CA THR A 11 5.77 -2.78 12.35
C THR A 11 5.56 -2.10 11.00
N VAL A 12 4.33 -2.15 10.52
CA VAL A 12 3.87 -1.48 9.29
C VAL A 12 2.94 -0.36 9.67
N GLN A 13 3.27 0.86 9.25
CA GLN A 13 2.44 2.04 9.49
C GLN A 13 1.94 2.63 8.16
N GLY A 14 0.65 2.93 8.14
CA GLY A 14 -0.05 3.50 7.00
C GLY A 14 -0.81 4.76 7.40
N LYS A 15 -0.89 5.70 6.46
CA LYS A 15 -1.87 6.77 6.48
C LYS A 15 -2.88 6.48 5.39
N ILE A 16 -4.17 6.56 5.72
CA ILE A 16 -5.28 6.35 4.80
C ILE A 16 -6.21 7.53 4.96
N TRP A 17 -6.50 8.22 3.86
CA TRP A 17 -7.37 9.40 3.83
C TRP A 17 -8.14 9.46 2.51
N ARG A 18 -9.21 10.24 2.47
CA ARG A 18 -9.97 10.40 1.21
C ARG A 18 -9.19 11.27 0.22
N ARG A 19 -9.37 10.99 -1.07
CA ARG A 19 -8.82 11.83 -2.13
C ARG A 19 -9.32 13.28 -1.96
N GLY A 20 -8.41 14.23 -2.03
CA GLY A 20 -8.69 15.66 -1.89
C GLY A 20 -8.69 16.18 -0.44
N GLU A 21 -8.65 15.28 0.55
CA GLU A 21 -8.41 15.67 1.95
C GLU A 21 -6.90 15.82 2.22
N THR A 22 -6.56 16.60 3.25
CA THR A 22 -5.18 16.78 3.70
C THR A 22 -4.61 15.47 4.26
N GLU A 23 -3.36 15.17 3.93
CA GLU A 23 -2.67 14.02 4.53
C GLU A 23 -2.61 14.19 6.06
N PRO A 24 -3.02 13.18 6.84
CA PRO A 24 -2.91 13.21 8.30
C PRO A 24 -1.46 13.40 8.77
N THR A 25 -1.25 14.10 9.88
CA THR A 25 0.09 14.20 10.49
C THR A 25 0.48 12.87 11.16
N GLU A 26 -0.48 12.25 11.85
CA GLU A 26 -0.33 10.99 12.57
C GLU A 26 -0.57 9.76 11.68
N TRP A 27 -0.06 8.61 12.11
CA TRP A 27 -0.37 7.31 11.50
C TRP A 27 -1.83 6.94 11.79
N THR A 28 -2.57 6.51 10.77
CA THR A 28 -3.98 6.11 10.92
C THR A 28 -4.17 4.59 10.94
N LEU A 29 -3.11 3.84 10.61
CA LEU A 29 -3.08 2.38 10.63
C LEU A 29 -1.71 1.93 11.14
N GLU A 30 -1.71 0.97 12.06
CA GLU A 30 -0.51 0.28 12.54
C GLU A 30 -0.80 -1.22 12.63
N VAL A 31 0.12 -2.03 12.10
CA VAL A 31 0.05 -3.50 12.12
C VAL A 31 1.41 -4.05 12.49
N VAL A 32 1.43 -5.09 13.32
CA VAL A 32 2.65 -5.86 13.62
C VAL A 32 2.59 -7.20 12.90
N ASP A 33 3.57 -7.45 12.05
CA ASP A 33 3.88 -8.77 11.50
C ASP A 33 4.87 -9.48 12.45
N PRO A 34 4.49 -10.58 13.10
CA PRO A 34 5.36 -11.28 14.04
C PRO A 34 6.47 -12.10 13.37
N ILE A 35 6.47 -12.24 12.02
CA ILE A 35 7.46 -13.01 11.27
C ILE A 35 7.94 -12.16 10.08
N ALA A 36 8.80 -11.19 10.38
CA ALA A 36 9.27 -10.23 9.39
C ALA A 36 10.07 -10.89 8.26
N ASN A 37 9.78 -10.51 7.02
CA ASN A 37 10.70 -10.72 5.90
C ASN A 37 11.82 -9.66 5.98
N PRO A 38 13.09 -10.06 6.19
CA PRO A 38 14.19 -9.10 6.40
C PRO A 38 14.65 -8.44 5.10
N GLU A 39 14.49 -9.12 3.97
CA GLU A 39 14.96 -8.69 2.65
C GLU A 39 13.92 -9.07 1.58
N GLY A 40 13.78 -8.24 0.54
CA GLY A 40 12.87 -8.52 -0.56
C GLY A 40 12.59 -7.32 -1.46
N ALA A 41 11.84 -7.56 -2.52
CA ALA A 41 11.36 -6.50 -3.41
C ALA A 41 10.11 -5.83 -2.84
N ALA A 42 10.07 -4.50 -2.88
CA ALA A 42 8.83 -3.77 -2.63
C ALA A 42 7.89 -3.93 -3.84
N GLY A 43 6.60 -4.15 -3.57
CA GLY A 43 5.58 -4.31 -4.59
C GLY A 43 4.28 -3.59 -4.24
N LEU A 44 3.61 -3.07 -5.26
CA LEU A 44 2.23 -2.61 -5.17
C LEU A 44 1.34 -3.58 -5.94
N TYR A 45 0.22 -3.95 -5.31
CA TYR A 45 -0.76 -4.84 -5.90
C TYR A 45 -2.14 -4.23 -5.74
N ALA A 46 -2.92 -4.29 -6.80
CA ALA A 46 -4.33 -3.97 -6.77
C ALA A 46 -5.07 -4.90 -7.74
N ARG A 47 -6.33 -5.19 -7.42
CA ARG A 47 -7.16 -6.11 -8.17
C ARG A 47 -8.44 -5.42 -8.59
N VAL A 48 -8.73 -5.46 -9.89
CA VAL A 48 -10.08 -5.20 -10.41
C VAL A 48 -10.88 -6.51 -10.32
N PRO A 49 -12.05 -6.54 -9.67
CA PRO A 49 -12.86 -7.75 -9.57
C PRO A 49 -13.26 -8.31 -10.94
N GLN A 50 -13.38 -9.64 -11.02
CA GLN A 50 -13.86 -10.31 -12.22
C GLN A 50 -15.35 -9.96 -12.43
N GLY A 51 -15.72 -9.60 -13.66
CA GLY A 51 -17.07 -9.13 -14.00
C GLY A 51 -17.24 -7.62 -14.03
N SER A 52 -16.23 -6.85 -13.59
CA SER A 52 -16.22 -5.39 -13.78
C SER A 52 -15.94 -4.98 -15.23
N ILE A 53 -15.26 -5.83 -16.01
CA ILE A 53 -15.05 -5.62 -17.45
C ILE A 53 -16.24 -6.24 -18.20
N VAL A 54 -17.16 -5.39 -18.66
CA VAL A 54 -18.39 -5.82 -19.34
C VAL A 54 -18.23 -5.74 -20.86
N SER A 55 -17.48 -4.74 -21.35
CA SER A 55 -17.21 -4.52 -22.77
C SER A 55 -15.98 -3.59 -22.95
N PRO A 56 -15.46 -3.39 -24.17
CA PRO A 56 -14.44 -2.36 -24.43
C PRO A 56 -14.87 -0.94 -24.02
N GLN A 57 -16.19 -0.66 -23.97
CA GLN A 57 -16.76 0.61 -23.54
C GLN A 57 -17.03 0.67 -22.03
N GLU A 58 -16.98 -0.48 -21.34
CA GLU A 58 -17.15 -0.63 -19.90
C GLU A 58 -15.97 -1.44 -19.34
N PRO A 59 -14.76 -0.84 -19.29
CA PRO A 59 -13.52 -1.54 -18.96
C PRO A 59 -13.39 -1.89 -17.47
N GLY A 60 -14.40 -1.60 -16.66
CA GLY A 60 -14.39 -1.78 -15.21
C GLY A 60 -13.72 -0.64 -14.45
N SER A 61 -13.35 -0.92 -13.20
CA SER A 61 -12.77 0.07 -12.30
C SER A 61 -11.32 0.38 -12.68
N GLU A 62 -10.99 1.66 -12.78
CA GLU A 62 -9.62 2.10 -12.96
C GLU A 62 -8.85 2.03 -11.64
N ILE A 63 -7.56 1.71 -11.74
CA ILE A 63 -6.62 1.75 -10.62
C ILE A 63 -5.49 2.71 -11.02
N PHE A 64 -5.26 3.71 -10.18
CA PHE A 64 -4.21 4.69 -10.38
C PHE A 64 -3.23 4.63 -9.21
N PHE A 65 -1.94 4.65 -9.53
CA PHE A 65 -0.86 4.90 -8.59
C PHE A 65 -0.17 6.19 -9.05
N ASP A 66 0.10 7.10 -8.12
CA ASP A 66 0.77 8.37 -8.39
C ASP A 66 1.73 8.70 -7.25
N ASN A 67 2.74 9.54 -7.53
CA ASN A 67 3.78 9.96 -6.59
C ASN A 67 4.46 8.79 -5.85
N LEU A 68 4.70 7.69 -6.56
CA LEU A 68 5.33 6.50 -6.01
C LEU A 68 6.82 6.71 -5.81
N VAL A 69 7.27 6.63 -4.56
CA VAL A 69 8.69 6.61 -4.19
C VAL A 69 8.95 5.36 -3.36
N ILE A 70 9.89 4.52 -3.82
CA ILE A 70 10.37 3.35 -3.10
C ILE A 70 11.83 3.61 -2.77
N THR A 71 12.17 3.62 -1.48
CA THR A 71 13.54 3.83 -1.00
C THR A 71 13.93 2.68 -0.08
N PRO A 72 15.19 2.21 -0.14
CA PRO A 72 15.70 1.28 0.86
C PRO A 72 15.73 1.97 2.23
N TYR A 73 15.53 1.19 3.29
CA TYR A 73 15.71 1.66 4.65
C TYR A 73 17.22 1.80 4.93
N PRO A 74 17.71 2.94 5.44
CA PRO A 74 19.13 3.15 5.76
C PRO A 74 19.60 2.35 6.99
#